data_AF-A6JU47-F1
#
_entry.id   AF-A6JU47-F1
#
_cell.length_a   1.000
_cell.length_b   1.000
_cell.length_c   1.000
_cell.angle_alpha   90.00
_cell.angle_beta   90.00
_cell.angle_gamma   90.00
#
_symmetry.space_group_name_H-M   'P 1'
#
loop_
_entity.id
_entity.type
_entity.pdbx_description
1 polymer ?
#
loop_
_entity_poly.entity_id
_entity_poly.type
_entity_poly.pdbx_seq_one_letter_code
_entity_poly.pdbx_strand_id
1 'polypeptide(L)' 'MGATDRRGYRVIELEQHISLLHEYNDIKDVSQMLLGKLAVTRGVTTKELYPDFDLNPND' A
#
# COMPACT_ATOMS: atom_id res chain seq x y z
N MET A 1 -30.16 -27.70 -7.48
CA MET A 1 -28.69 -27.58 -7.45
C MET A 1 -28.28 -26.91 -8.75
N GLY A 2 -28.47 -25.59 -8.82
CA GLY A 2 -28.42 -24.80 -10.05
C GLY A 2 -27.11 -24.03 -10.15
N ALA A 3 -26.49 -24.11 -11.32
CA ALA A 3 -25.32 -23.40 -11.83
C ALA A 3 -24.76 -22.28 -10.94
N THR A 4 -23.57 -22.51 -10.39
CA THR A 4 -22.67 -21.45 -9.90
C THR A 4 -22.32 -20.51 -11.06
N ASP A 5 -22.90 -19.31 -11.03
CA ASP A 5 -22.64 -18.20 -11.95
C ASP A 5 -21.16 -17.78 -11.88
N ARG A 6 -20.41 -17.96 -12.97
CA ARG A 6 -19.01 -17.52 -13.10
C ARG A 6 -18.82 -16.03 -12.85
N ARG A 7 -19.89 -15.21 -12.92
CA ARG A 7 -19.81 -13.76 -12.65
C ARG A 7 -19.74 -13.46 -11.15
N GLY A 8 -20.44 -14.21 -10.31
CA GLY A 8 -20.40 -14.03 -8.85
C GLY A 8 -19.01 -14.32 -8.27
N TYR A 9 -18.33 -15.36 -8.76
CA TYR A 9 -16.93 -15.66 -8.37
C TYR A 9 -15.96 -14.52 -8.73
N ARG A 10 -16.10 -13.89 -9.90
CA ARG A 10 -15.25 -12.76 -10.30
C ARG A 10 -15.49 -11.49 -9.50
N VAL A 11 -16.71 -11.27 -9.01
CA VAL A 11 -17.03 -10.10 -8.17
C VAL A 11 -16.39 -10.25 -6.80
N ILE A 12 -16.46 -11.44 -6.18
CA ILE A 12 -15.86 -11.70 -4.87
C ILE A 12 -14.33 -11.56 -4.92
N GLU A 13 -13.70 -12.11 -5.97
CA GLU A 13 -12.25 -11.96 -6.18
C GLU A 13 -11.84 -10.49 -6.36
N LEU A 14 -12.63 -9.73 -7.14
CA LEU A 14 -12.40 -8.29 -7.33
C LEU A 14 -12.54 -7.50 -6.02
N GLU A 15 -13.60 -7.77 -5.25
CA GLU A 15 -13.80 -7.14 -3.94
C GLU A 15 -12.67 -7.45 -2.98
N GLN A 16 -12.17 -8.70 -2.97
CA GLN A 16 -11.00 -9.08 -2.18
C GLN A 16 -9.76 -8.29 -2.59
N HIS A 17 -9.48 -8.15 -3.89
CA HIS A 17 -8.36 -7.34 -4.36
C HIS A 17 -8.51 -5.86 -4.01
N ILE A 18 -9.72 -5.31 -4.06
CA ILE A 18 -10.00 -3.93 -3.64
C ILE A 18 -9.70 -3.76 -2.14
N SER A 19 -10.16 -4.69 -1.29
CA SER A 19 -9.88 -4.65 0.15
C SER A 19 -8.38 -4.70 0.45
N LEU A 20 -7.66 -5.63 -0.19
CA LEU A 20 -6.21 -5.74 -0.03
C LEU A 20 -5.47 -4.46 -0.47
N LEU A 21 -5.93 -3.81 -1.54
CA LEU A 21 -5.35 -2.55 -1.99
C LEU A 21 -5.56 -1.41 -0.99
N HIS A 22 -6.73 -1.36 -0.33
CA HIS A 22 -7.00 -0.36 0.71
C HIS A 22 -6.11 -0.61 1.94
N GLU A 23 -6.01 -1.86 2.39
CA GLU A 23 -5.14 -2.22 3.51
C GLU A 23 -3.67 -1.91 3.21
N TYR A 24 -3.20 -2.18 1.99
CA TYR A 24 -1.87 -1.80 1.54
C TYR A 24 -1.68 -0.28 1.58
N ASN A 25 -2.62 0.50 1.04
CA ASN A 25 -2.54 1.96 1.03
C ASN A 25 -2.51 2.53 2.45
N ASP A 26 -3.33 2.01 3.37
CA ASP A 26 -3.33 2.44 4.77
C ASP A 26 -1.96 2.25 5.43
N ILE A 27 -1.31 1.10 5.20
CA ILE A 27 0.02 0.82 5.71
C ILE A 27 1.06 1.73 5.03
N LYS A 28 0.97 1.94 3.72
CA LYS A 28 1.86 2.83 2.95
C LYS A 28 1.80 4.25 3.50
N ASP A 29 0.60 4.77 3.78
CA ASP A 29 0.38 6.12 4.28
C ASP A 29 0.94 6.33 5.69
N VAL A 30 0.72 5.37 6.61
CA VAL A 30 1.32 5.42 7.96
C VAL A 30 2.84 5.37 7.87
N SER A 31 3.39 4.53 7.00
CA SER A 31 4.84 4.41 6.80
C SER A 31 5.45 5.70 6.28
N GLN A 32 4.81 6.34 5.29
CA GLN A 32 5.25 7.64 4.76
C GLN A 32 5.16 8.77 5.79
N MET A 33 4.11 8.77 6.62
CA MET A 33 4.01 9.72 7.73
C MET A 33 5.18 9.56 8.73
N LEU A 34 5.54 8.33 9.08
CA LEU A 34 6.68 8.04 9.97
C LEU A 34 8.01 8.46 9.34
N LEU A 35 8.22 8.15 8.05
CA LEU A 35 9.41 8.59 7.30
C LEU A 35 9.51 10.12 7.27
N GLY A 36 8.40 10.83 7.07
CA GLY A 36 8.37 12.30 7.12
C GLY A 36 8.81 12.85 8.49
N LYS A 37 8.31 12.26 9.59
CA LYS A 37 8.73 12.65 10.96
C LYS A 37 10.21 12.36 11.22
N LEU A 38 10.71 11.24 10.71
CA LEU A 38 12.12 10.87 10.82
C LEU A 38 13.01 11.83 10.03
N ALA A 39 12.62 12.19 8.81
CA ALA A 39 13.33 13.13 7.95
C ALA A 39 13.47 14.50 8.62
N VAL A 40 12.38 15.02 9.20
CA VAL A 40 12.39 16.26 10.00
C VAL A 40 13.35 16.16 11.19
N THR A 41 13.34 15.03 11.90
CA THR A 41 14.20 14.81 13.07
C THR A 41 15.69 14.76 12.69
N ARG A 42 16.00 14.20 11.50
CA ARG A 42 17.37 14.10 10.97
C ARG A 42 17.83 15.33 10.18
N GLY A 43 16.93 16.27 9.89
CA GLY A 43 17.25 17.44 9.05
C GLY A 43 17.52 17.11 7.58
N VAL A 44 16.97 16.00 7.09
CA VAL A 44 17.08 15.55 5.68
C VAL A 44 15.70 15.52 5.04
N THR A 45 15.65 15.34 3.71
CA THR A 45 14.40 15.11 2.99
C THR A 45 14.01 13.64 3.03
N THR A 46 12.72 13.33 2.85
CA THR A 46 12.25 11.94 2.83
C THR A 46 12.92 11.11 1.74
N LYS A 47 13.21 11.69 0.58
CA LYS A 47 13.88 11.01 -0.54
C LYS A 47 15.29 10.55 -0.18
N GLU A 48 16.01 11.31 0.66
CA GLU A 48 17.35 10.94 1.12
C GLU A 48 17.33 9.73 2.07
N LEU A 49 16.18 9.40 2.66
CA LEU A 49 16.02 8.20 3.49
C LEU A 49 15.72 6.94 2.68
N TYR A 50 15.27 7.06 1.42
CA TYR A 50 14.80 5.90 0.65
C TYR A 50 15.86 4.79 0.49
N PRO A 51 17.14 5.10 0.24
CA PRO A 51 18.20 4.07 0.19
C PRO A 51 18.40 3.31 1.51
N ASP A 52 18.15 3.95 2.67
CA ASP A 52 18.30 3.31 4.00
C ASP A 52 17.25 2.22 4.25
N PHE A 53 16.11 2.31 3.56
CA PHE A 53 14.95 1.44 3.73
C PHE A 53 14.63 0.61 2.47
N ASP A 54 15.55 0.57 1.50
CA ASP A 54 15.39 -0.14 0.22
C ASP A 54 14.12 0.27 -0.55
N LEU A 55 13.78 1.57 -0.50
CA LEU A 55 12.59 2.12 -1.14
C LEU A 55 12.90 2.64 -2.54
N ASN A 56 12.01 2.31 -3.49
CA ASN A 56 12.05 2.87 -4.83
C ASN A 56 11.11 4.10 -4.91
N PRO A 57 11.60 5.29 -5.30
CA PRO A 57 10.75 6.46 -5.47
C PRO A 57 9.76 6.38 -6.63
N ASN A 58 9.82 5.32 -7.44
CA ASN A 58 8.88 5.06 -8.53
C ASN A 58 7.79 4.03 -8.17
N ASP A 59 7.73 3.56 -6.92
CA ASP A 59 6.68 2.66 -6.38
C ASP A 59 5.57 3.40 -5.60
#